data_AF-A0A928VGA6-F1
#
_entry.id   AF-A0A928VGA6-F1
#
_cell.length_a   1.000
_cell.length_b   1.000
_cell.length_c   1.000
_cell.angle_alpha   90.00
_cell.angle_beta   90.00
_cell.angle_gamma   90.00
#
_symmetry.space_group_name_H-M   'P 1'
#
loop_
_entity.id
_entity.type
_entity.pdbx_description
1 polymer ?
#
loop_
_entity_poly.entity_id
_entity_poly.type
_entity_poly.pdbx_seq_one_letter_code
_entity_poly.pdbx_strand_id
1 'polypeptide(L)'
;NWGGAFPSKWFWMNCNAFENAPDLALTAGGGRRGVLWWMESVAMIGIHYQGQFYEFVPWNAEVNWVIRPWGYWRMDARNQNYRVTVTGTTDLPGTPLRAPTIDGMQFVCRDTMQGQVTVELWDRAERLIVRATSDLCGLETGGSPWDETWAAGCGLNF
;
A
#
# COMPACT_ATOMS: atom_id res chain seq x y z
N ASN A 1 -8.52 -4.16 10.79
CA ASN A 1 -8.08 -4.71 12.09
C ASN A 1 -7.22 -5.94 11.81
N TRP A 2 -5.94 -5.90 12.17
CA TRP A 2 -4.96 -6.96 11.89
C TRP A 2 -5.07 -8.15 12.87
N GLY A 3 -5.97 -8.07 13.86
CA GLY A 3 -6.12 -9.06 14.92
C GLY A 3 -5.53 -8.53 16.23
N GLY A 4 -4.92 -9.41 17.02
CA GLY A 4 -4.30 -9.05 18.31
C GLY A 4 -2.91 -8.38 18.20
N ALA A 5 -2.29 -8.38 17.02
CA ALA A 5 -0.98 -7.78 16.74
C ALA A 5 -0.88 -7.34 15.27
N PHE A 6 0.24 -6.71 14.89
CA PHE A 6 0.53 -6.41 13.49
C PHE A 6 0.69 -7.70 12.67
N PRO A 7 0.53 -7.64 11.33
CA PRO A 7 0.77 -8.79 10.45
C PRO A 7 2.19 -9.34 10.60
N SER A 8 2.43 -10.58 10.18
CA SER A 8 3.78 -11.16 10.25
C SER A 8 4.75 -10.48 9.27
N LYS A 9 4.21 -9.88 8.20
CA LYS A 9 4.92 -9.10 7.17
C LYS A 9 3.93 -8.09 6.59
N TRP A 10 4.30 -6.83 6.43
CA TRP A 10 3.40 -5.80 5.91
C TRP A 10 4.14 -4.66 5.21
N PHE A 11 3.41 -3.90 4.41
CA PHE A 11 3.86 -2.66 3.80
C PHE A 11 2.76 -1.59 3.85
N TRP A 12 3.17 -0.33 3.80
CA TRP A 12 2.26 0.82 3.77
C TRP A 12 2.78 1.89 2.81
N MET A 13 1.87 2.52 2.07
CA MET A 13 2.01 3.81 1.43
C MET A 13 0.87 4.75 1.89
N ASN A 14 1.19 5.91 2.45
CA ASN A 14 0.20 6.93 2.85
C ASN A 14 0.66 8.31 2.38
N CYS A 15 -0.20 9.05 1.70
CA CYS A 15 0.13 10.40 1.25
C CYS A 15 -1.13 11.25 1.13
N ASN A 16 -1.02 12.52 1.48
CA ASN A 16 -2.10 13.50 1.44
C ASN A 16 -1.60 14.90 1.02
N ALA A 17 -0.42 14.97 0.40
CA ALA A 17 0.26 16.20 0.01
C ALA A 17 0.74 16.09 -1.43
N PHE A 18 -0.19 16.07 -2.38
CA PHE A 18 0.11 15.92 -3.81
C PHE A 18 0.28 17.26 -4.52
N GLU A 19 1.21 17.30 -5.48
CA GLU A 19 1.38 18.43 -6.37
C GLU A 19 0.14 18.61 -7.25
N ASN A 20 -0.39 19.84 -7.31
CA ASN A 20 -1.53 20.21 -8.14
C ASN A 20 -2.82 19.38 -7.90
N ALA A 21 -2.89 18.60 -6.82
CA ALA A 21 -4.05 17.81 -6.41
C ALA A 21 -4.25 17.84 -4.88
N PRO A 22 -4.52 19.03 -4.30
CA PRO A 22 -4.51 19.23 -2.84
C PRO A 22 -5.63 18.51 -2.08
N ASP A 23 -6.65 18.02 -2.79
CA ASP A 23 -7.76 17.23 -2.25
C ASP A 23 -7.55 15.71 -2.41
N LEU A 24 -6.42 15.30 -3.00
CA LEU A 24 -6.07 13.89 -3.18
C LEU A 24 -5.44 13.33 -1.90
N ALA A 25 -6.01 12.23 -1.41
CA ALA A 25 -5.41 11.43 -0.34
C ALA A 25 -5.33 9.95 -0.74
N LEU A 26 -4.22 9.32 -0.39
CA LEU A 26 -3.89 7.93 -0.65
C LEU A 26 -3.69 7.19 0.68
N THR A 27 -4.32 6.03 0.80
CA THR A 27 -3.97 5.00 1.78
C THR A 27 -3.89 3.67 1.07
N ALA A 28 -2.71 3.06 1.03
CA ALA A 28 -2.49 1.79 0.38
C ALA A 28 -1.61 0.92 1.27
N GLY A 29 -1.95 -0.35 1.43
CA GLY A 29 -1.19 -1.21 2.32
C GLY A 29 -1.64 -2.65 2.23
N GLY A 30 -0.77 -3.53 2.69
CA GLY A 30 -1.03 -4.96 2.67
C GLY A 30 -0.21 -5.68 3.70
N GLY A 31 -0.63 -6.90 4.02
CA GLY A 31 0.02 -7.69 5.03
C GLY A 31 -0.34 -9.16 4.96
N ARG A 32 0.58 -9.97 5.47
CA ARG A 32 0.39 -11.39 5.71
C ARG A 32 -0.15 -11.56 7.13
N ARG A 33 -1.45 -11.81 7.26
CA ARG A 33 -2.16 -11.89 8.53
C ARG A 33 -2.70 -13.29 8.81
N GLY A 34 -2.87 -13.61 10.08
CA GLY A 34 -3.57 -14.83 10.50
C GLY A 34 -5.07 -14.59 10.57
N VAL A 35 -5.86 -15.52 10.02
CA VAL A 35 -7.32 -15.57 10.18
C VAL A 35 -7.68 -16.99 10.62
N LEU A 36 -8.16 -17.12 11.86
CA LEU A 36 -8.40 -18.42 12.51
C LEU A 36 -7.17 -19.33 12.42
N TRP A 37 -7.23 -20.35 11.57
CA TRP A 37 -6.22 -21.40 11.45
C TRP A 37 -5.32 -21.26 10.21
N TRP A 38 -5.51 -20.24 9.39
CA TRP A 38 -4.75 -20.02 8.16
C TRP A 38 -4.09 -18.65 8.10
N MET A 39 -3.07 -18.54 7.25
CA MET A 39 -2.40 -17.28 6.92
C MET A 39 -2.84 -16.85 5.53
N GLU A 40 -3.17 -15.57 5.38
CA GLU A 40 -3.51 -14.98 4.10
C GLU A 40 -2.73 -13.69 3.86
N SER A 41 -2.50 -13.40 2.59
CA SER A 41 -1.98 -12.11 2.14
C SER A 41 -3.14 -11.27 1.64
N VAL A 42 -3.33 -10.08 2.20
CA VAL A 42 -4.39 -9.16 1.82
C VAL A 42 -3.84 -7.76 1.65
N ALA A 43 -4.42 -6.99 0.74
CA ALA A 43 -4.06 -5.62 0.50
C ALA A 43 -5.27 -4.77 0.16
N MET A 44 -5.11 -3.45 0.27
CA MET A 44 -6.10 -2.47 -0.13
C MET A 44 -5.45 -1.21 -0.72
N ILE A 45 -6.20 -0.50 -1.55
CA ILE A 45 -5.91 0.86 -2.00
C ILE A 45 -7.19 1.68 -1.80
N GLY A 46 -7.09 2.78 -1.07
CA GLY A 46 -8.12 3.79 -0.92
C GLY A 46 -7.61 5.13 -1.42
N ILE A 47 -8.34 5.75 -2.34
CA ILE A 47 -8.06 7.10 -2.83
C ILE A 47 -9.27 7.97 -2.59
N HIS A 48 -9.09 9.12 -1.97
CA HIS A 48 -10.10 10.18 -1.96
C HIS A 48 -9.66 11.27 -2.93
N TYR A 49 -10.52 11.66 -3.88
CA TYR A 49 -10.23 12.72 -4.85
C TYR A 49 -11.53 13.30 -5.41
N GLN A 50 -11.64 14.63 -5.48
CA GLN A 50 -12.81 15.37 -5.97
C GLN A 50 -14.14 14.96 -5.31
N GLY A 51 -14.10 14.71 -4.00
CA GLY A 51 -15.28 14.29 -3.22
C GLY A 51 -15.75 12.86 -3.48
N GLN A 52 -14.97 12.06 -4.23
CA GLN A 52 -15.23 10.65 -4.47
C GLN A 52 -14.20 9.78 -3.75
N PHE A 53 -14.66 8.67 -3.18
CA PHE A 53 -13.81 7.61 -2.64
C PHE A 53 -13.70 6.45 -3.63
N TYR A 54 -12.48 6.13 -4.05
CA TYR A 54 -12.14 5.01 -4.91
C TYR A 54 -11.54 3.91 -4.04
N GLU A 55 -12.30 2.84 -3.86
CA GLU A 55 -11.94 1.72 -2.99
C GLU A 55 -11.55 0.49 -3.82
N PHE A 56 -10.39 -0.09 -3.49
CA PHE A 56 -9.91 -1.36 -4.03
C PHE A 56 -9.55 -2.27 -2.85
N VAL A 57 -10.39 -3.26 -2.61
CA VAL A 57 -10.30 -4.21 -1.49
C VAL A 57 -10.64 -5.61 -2.00
N PRO A 58 -10.24 -6.69 -1.31
CA PRO A 58 -10.31 -8.04 -1.88
C PRO A 58 -11.72 -8.51 -2.29
N TRP A 59 -12.77 -7.96 -1.70
CA TRP A 59 -14.16 -8.31 -2.05
C TRP A 59 -14.74 -7.51 -3.22
N ASN A 60 -14.05 -6.48 -3.72
CA ASN A 60 -14.54 -5.65 -4.83
C ASN A 60 -13.49 -5.41 -5.93
N ALA A 61 -12.24 -5.80 -5.75
CA ALA A 61 -11.13 -5.54 -6.67
C ALA A 61 -10.16 -6.72 -6.72
N GLU A 62 -9.47 -6.85 -7.86
CA GLU A 62 -8.19 -7.54 -7.97
C GLU A 62 -7.11 -6.57 -7.48
N VAL A 63 -6.25 -6.99 -6.55
CA VAL A 63 -5.17 -6.15 -6.00
C VAL A 63 -3.88 -6.95 -6.04
N ASN A 64 -2.90 -6.45 -6.79
CA ASN A 64 -1.58 -7.03 -6.95
C ASN A 64 -0.51 -6.06 -6.41
N TRP A 65 0.60 -6.60 -5.90
CA TRP A 65 1.71 -5.79 -5.43
C TRP A 65 3.06 -6.42 -5.69
N VAL A 66 4.07 -5.56 -5.78
CA VAL A 66 5.49 -5.90 -5.86
C VAL A 66 6.26 -4.95 -4.93
N ILE A 67 6.72 -5.46 -3.79
CA ILE A 67 7.41 -4.68 -2.77
C ILE A 67 8.83 -5.23 -2.60
N ARG A 68 9.84 -4.39 -2.81
CA ARG A 68 11.23 -4.76 -2.53
C ARG A 68 11.48 -4.78 -1.01
N PRO A 69 12.57 -5.42 -0.54
CA PRO A 69 13.07 -5.26 0.83
C PRO A 69 13.04 -3.83 1.34
N TRP A 70 13.39 -2.88 0.47
CA TRP A 70 13.30 -1.46 0.70
C TRP A 70 13.37 -0.69 -0.62
N GLY A 71 12.93 0.56 -0.61
CA GLY A 71 13.15 1.53 -1.69
C GLY A 71 12.18 1.45 -2.87
N TYR A 72 11.31 0.42 -2.93
CA TYR A 72 10.33 0.29 -4.00
C TYR A 72 9.06 -0.42 -3.54
N TRP A 73 7.93 0.24 -3.78
CA TRP A 73 6.58 -0.25 -3.56
C TRP A 73 5.80 -0.05 -4.84
N ARG A 74 5.20 -1.11 -5.36
CA ARG A 74 4.22 -0.99 -6.44
C ARG A 74 2.97 -1.76 -6.10
N MET A 75 1.83 -1.15 -6.35
CA MET A 75 0.53 -1.81 -6.34
C MET A 75 -0.24 -1.48 -7.61
N ASP A 76 -0.91 -2.49 -8.14
CA ASP A 76 -1.83 -2.38 -9.27
C ASP A 76 -3.17 -2.97 -8.83
N ALA A 77 -4.29 -2.26 -9.04
CA ALA A 77 -5.60 -2.77 -8.71
C ALA A 77 -6.66 -2.43 -9.75
N ARG A 78 -7.67 -3.28 -9.86
CA ARG A 78 -8.79 -3.14 -10.81
C ARG A 78 -10.09 -3.64 -10.21
N ASN A 79 -11.17 -2.90 -10.45
CA ASN A 79 -12.54 -3.35 -10.21
C ASN A 79 -13.38 -3.14 -11.48
N GLN A 80 -14.71 -3.30 -11.38
CA GLN A 80 -15.62 -3.15 -12.51
C GLN A 80 -15.63 -1.74 -13.14
N ASN A 81 -15.21 -0.72 -12.39
CA ASN A 81 -15.37 0.68 -12.76
C ASN A 81 -14.04 1.42 -12.96
N TYR A 82 -12.97 0.96 -12.33
CA TYR A 82 -11.71 1.69 -12.22
C TYR A 82 -10.51 0.75 -12.24
N ARG A 83 -9.35 1.30 -12.65
CA ARG A 83 -8.04 0.71 -12.37
C ARG A 83 -7.10 1.77 -11.81
N VAL A 84 -6.12 1.34 -11.03
CA VAL A 84 -5.14 2.21 -10.39
C VAL A 84 -3.77 1.55 -10.37
N THR A 85 -2.74 2.37 -10.51
CA THR A 85 -1.34 2.01 -10.24
C THR A 85 -0.79 3.01 -9.24
N VAL A 86 -0.21 2.51 -8.16
CA VAL A 86 0.48 3.30 -7.14
C VAL A 86 1.92 2.83 -7.07
N THR A 87 2.87 3.74 -7.30
CA THR A 87 4.30 3.45 -7.20
C THR A 87 4.95 4.38 -6.20
N GLY A 88 5.51 3.82 -5.13
CA GLY A 88 6.32 4.51 -4.13
C GLY A 88 7.80 4.18 -4.26
N THR A 89 8.69 5.16 -4.12
CA THR A 89 10.14 4.97 -4.17
C THR A 89 10.86 5.83 -3.14
N THR A 90 12.02 5.35 -2.67
CA THR A 90 12.93 6.17 -1.88
C THR A 90 14.35 5.65 -1.99
N ASP A 91 15.32 6.58 -2.02
CA ASP A 91 16.75 6.27 -1.88
C ASP A 91 17.24 6.54 -0.44
N LEU A 92 16.37 7.03 0.43
CA LEU A 92 16.70 7.28 1.83
C LEU A 92 16.79 5.97 2.61
N PRO A 93 17.63 5.91 3.65
CA PRO A 93 17.77 4.70 4.46
C PRO A 93 16.51 4.39 5.29
N GLY A 94 15.55 5.30 5.42
CA GLY A 94 14.43 5.13 6.35
C GLY A 94 14.85 5.07 7.82
N THR A 95 13.87 5.05 8.70
CA THR A 95 14.07 5.02 10.15
C THR A 95 13.63 3.66 10.70
N PRO A 96 14.50 2.92 11.41
CA PRO A 96 14.08 1.73 12.13
C PRO A 96 13.15 2.10 13.30
N LEU A 97 11.99 1.48 13.36
CA LEU A 97 10.96 1.73 14.36
C LEU A 97 10.57 0.45 15.10
N ARG A 98 10.08 0.62 16.32
CA ARG A 98 9.46 -0.46 17.08
C ARG A 98 7.98 -0.59 16.71
N ALA A 99 7.52 -1.80 16.42
CA ALA A 99 6.11 -2.10 16.19
C ALA A 99 5.62 -3.24 17.11
N PRO A 100 4.31 -3.33 17.40
CA PRO A 100 3.75 -4.38 18.24
C PRO A 100 3.83 -5.76 17.58
N THR A 101 4.47 -6.71 18.25
CA THR A 101 4.47 -8.14 17.89
C THR A 101 3.85 -8.97 19.03
N ILE A 102 3.72 -10.28 18.83
CA ILE A 102 3.28 -11.20 19.88
C ILE A 102 4.27 -11.24 21.07
N ASP A 103 5.53 -10.89 20.84
CA ASP A 103 6.61 -10.81 21.83
C ASP A 103 6.85 -9.37 22.31
N GLY A 104 5.88 -8.47 22.13
CA GLY A 104 5.95 -7.06 22.53
C GLY A 104 6.49 -6.11 21.47
N MET A 105 7.01 -4.96 21.88
CA MET A 105 7.49 -3.92 20.95
C MET A 105 8.90 -4.24 20.44
N GLN A 106 9.02 -4.59 19.16
CA GLN A 106 10.28 -5.04 18.54
C GLN A 106 10.68 -4.14 17.35
N PHE A 107 11.98 -4.01 17.08
CA PHE A 107 12.50 -3.31 15.89
C PHE A 107 12.27 -4.12 14.62
N VAL A 108 11.03 -4.13 14.15
CA VAL A 108 10.57 -4.89 12.98
C VAL A 108 9.91 -3.98 11.95
N CYS A 109 10.03 -2.67 12.08
CA CYS A 109 9.47 -1.70 11.14
C CYS A 109 10.56 -0.77 10.62
N ARG A 110 10.43 -0.36 9.37
CA ARG A 110 11.27 0.64 8.71
C ARG A 110 10.36 1.56 7.92
N ASP A 111 10.44 2.87 8.17
CA ASP A 111 9.57 3.87 7.52
C ASP A 111 10.34 5.08 6.98
N THR A 112 9.69 5.86 6.13
CA THR A 112 10.11 7.22 5.77
C THR A 112 8.87 8.04 5.45
N MET A 113 8.87 9.33 5.79
CA MET A 113 7.84 10.30 5.38
C MET A 113 8.29 11.17 4.20
N GLN A 114 9.45 10.86 3.62
CA GLN A 114 10.09 11.56 2.51
C GLN A 114 10.20 10.62 1.30
N GLY A 115 9.18 9.77 1.11
CA GLY A 115 9.04 8.90 -0.04
C GLY A 115 8.46 9.65 -1.23
N GLN A 116 8.91 9.29 -2.42
CA GLN A 116 8.26 9.71 -3.65
C GLN A 116 7.10 8.77 -3.94
N VAL A 117 5.98 9.29 -4.44
CA VAL A 117 4.85 8.48 -4.89
C VAL A 117 4.27 9.03 -6.19
N THR A 118 3.89 8.12 -7.08
CA THR A 118 3.05 8.40 -8.24
C THR A 118 1.76 7.60 -8.12
N VAL A 119 0.62 8.28 -8.27
CA VAL A 119 -0.70 7.66 -8.37
C VAL A 119 -1.23 7.94 -9.76
N GLU A 120 -1.64 6.88 -10.45
CA GLU A 120 -2.38 6.99 -11.70
C GLU A 120 -3.70 6.22 -11.54
N LEU A 121 -4.82 6.90 -11.80
CA LEU A 121 -6.18 6.37 -11.64
C LEU A 121 -6.94 6.55 -12.95
N TRP A 122 -7.62 5.51 -13.41
CA TRP A 122 -8.35 5.48 -14.67
C TRP A 122 -9.76 4.94 -14.47
N ASP A 123 -10.67 5.37 -15.35
CA ASP A 123 -12.01 4.79 -15.44
C ASP A 123 -12.04 3.53 -16.32
N ARG A 124 -13.20 2.86 -16.36
CA ARG A 124 -13.45 1.66 -17.19
C ARG A 124 -13.26 1.86 -18.70
N ALA A 125 -13.27 3.10 -19.17
CA ALA A 125 -13.06 3.46 -20.57
C ALA A 125 -11.60 3.84 -20.84
N GLU A 126 -10.69 3.51 -19.92
CA GLU A 126 -9.26 3.80 -20.01
C GLU A 126 -8.93 5.30 -20.05
N ARG A 127 -9.85 6.15 -19.58
CA ARG A 127 -9.61 7.59 -19.46
C ARG A 127 -8.94 7.88 -18.13
N LEU A 128 -7.83 8.62 -18.17
CA LEU A 128 -7.10 9.05 -16.98
C LEU A 128 -7.98 10.02 -16.18
N ILE A 129 -8.28 9.65 -14.94
CA ILE A 129 -8.98 10.49 -13.96
C ILE A 129 -7.98 11.43 -13.29
N VAL A 130 -6.86 10.89 -12.81
CA VAL A 130 -5.79 11.67 -12.20
C VAL A 130 -4.44 10.97 -12.33
N ARG A 131 -3.41 11.77 -12.59
CA ARG A 131 -2.01 11.41 -12.37
C ARG A 131 -1.41 12.44 -11.43
N ALA A 132 -0.98 12.02 -10.26
CA ALA A 132 -0.46 12.90 -9.22
C ALA A 132 0.83 12.36 -8.62
N THR A 133 1.70 13.27 -8.22
CA THR A 133 3.00 12.99 -7.60
C THR A 133 3.15 13.71 -6.26
N SER A 134 3.97 13.15 -5.38
CA SER A 134 4.38 13.77 -4.12
C SER A 134 5.74 13.23 -3.68
N ASP A 135 6.55 14.07 -3.06
CA ASP A 135 7.81 13.71 -2.40
C ASP A 135 7.67 13.56 -0.87
N LEU A 136 6.43 13.60 -0.37
CA LEU A 136 6.07 13.55 1.06
C LEU A 136 5.23 12.31 1.41
N CYS A 137 5.44 11.21 0.69
CA CYS A 137 4.75 9.95 0.95
C CYS A 137 5.39 9.22 2.13
N GLY A 138 4.54 8.76 3.05
CA GLY A 138 4.86 7.73 4.03
C GLY A 138 5.03 6.39 3.35
N LEU A 139 6.24 5.81 3.38
CA LEU A 139 6.55 4.48 2.85
C LEU A 139 7.06 3.59 4.00
N GLU A 140 6.47 2.41 4.14
CA GLU A 140 6.77 1.50 5.25
C GLU A 140 6.89 0.06 4.77
N THR A 141 7.84 -0.66 5.39
CA THR A 141 7.89 -2.13 5.42
C THR A 141 8.05 -2.57 6.86
N GLY A 142 7.37 -3.64 7.26
CA GLY A 142 7.62 -4.24 8.56
C GLY A 142 7.28 -5.72 8.64
N GLY A 143 7.59 -6.29 9.79
CA GLY A 143 7.59 -7.73 10.01
C GLY A 143 8.80 -8.38 9.33
N SER A 144 8.68 -9.65 9.00
CA SER A 144 9.78 -10.43 8.42
C SER A 144 9.27 -11.63 7.62
N PRO A 145 10.11 -12.22 6.75
CA PRO A 145 11.42 -11.73 6.28
C PRO A 145 11.30 -10.66 5.17
N TRP A 146 12.31 -9.80 5.03
CA TRP A 146 12.44 -8.77 3.96
C TRP A 146 13.74 -8.95 3.18
N ASP A 147 14.03 -10.19 2.82
CA ASP A 147 15.30 -10.60 2.21
C ASP A 147 15.18 -10.58 0.68
N GLU A 148 13.95 -10.76 0.18
CA GLU A 148 13.58 -10.83 -1.23
C GLU A 148 12.37 -9.95 -1.54
N THR A 149 12.18 -9.66 -2.82
CA THR A 149 10.99 -8.97 -3.33
C THR A 149 9.74 -9.80 -3.04
N TRP A 150 8.74 -9.16 -2.44
CA TRP A 150 7.43 -9.75 -2.23
C TRP A 150 6.47 -9.37 -3.36
N ALA A 151 6.22 -10.32 -4.27
CA ALA A 151 5.19 -10.22 -5.29
C ALA A 151 4.02 -11.16 -4.96
N ALA A 152 2.81 -10.61 -4.87
CA ALA A 152 1.60 -11.39 -4.60
C ALA A 152 0.35 -10.60 -5.02
N GLY A 153 -0.81 -11.23 -4.91
CA GLY A 153 -2.10 -10.62 -5.19
C GLY A 153 -3.21 -11.23 -4.34
N CYS A 154 -4.34 -10.53 -4.29
CA CYS A 154 -5.55 -10.96 -3.62
C CYS A 154 -6.80 -10.39 -4.31
N GLY A 155 -7.95 -11.00 -4.01
CA GLY A 155 -9.25 -10.50 -4.40
C GLY A 155 -9.87 -11.23 -5.60
N LEU A 156 -10.86 -10.59 -6.22
CA LEU A 156 -11.63 -11.15 -7.32
C LEU A 156 -11.00 -10.78 -8.66
N ASN A 157 -10.95 -11.72 -9.61
CA ASN A 157 -10.53 -11.42 -10.98
C ASN A 157 -11.70 -10.74 -11.74
N PHE A 158 -11.43 -9.62 -12.41
CA PHE A 158 -12.40 -8.82 -13.19
C PHE A 158 -12.08 -8.74 -14.68
#